data_AF-A0A1U7M5Q6-F1
#
_entry.id   AF-A0A1U7M5Q6-F1
#
_cell.length_a   1.000
_cell.length_b   1.000
_cell.length_c   1.000
_cell.angle_alpha   90.00
_cell.angle_beta   90.00
_cell.angle_gamma   90.00
#
_symmetry.space_group_name_H-M   'P 1'
#
loop_
_entity.id
_entity.type
_entity.pdbx_description
1 polymer ?
#
loop_
_entity_poly.entity_id
_entity_poly.type
_entity_poly.pdbx_seq_one_letter_code
_entity_poly.pdbx_strand_id
1 'polypeptide(L)'
;MEKRRIGRSLRKVILFTFILFTIFNTKVLAVEVPVVKRLEGKNRVETSIAVSREAFKDKANVAIIVGYDGEVDALTGTLLAQKKGAPILISDKKSLSDGLKNELKRLDSRDIFILGGTNVVSEGIEAELKALGLNVTRIRGERREETAINIANESIDGEVNEAFLSLGYGVYADALAIGPIAATKNAPLLLTKSNDIDPITLDYLKSLNIKKVNIIGGKNAVSDNVKKVLENMGISVVRISGSSREETAVSIANIYIKNPSKIFIANGYKYADAVVGGYLAAKENVPILLSDSNTLKEINREYIQKNKLDVNILGGKVSISDRVLRDIKIELGIIKEEIPSNIKELKEVIDRELKDINKNITIKYQGTLKMEELTKLIEEAFNDGSYISGVLNSISYTLSNTGSLSSITMDVSYLHTKAQEEYIDIEVDRIIKNIIKPGMIELQKVKTIHDYIIKNAVYSEKTNTSPHSAYTLLKDGKGVCQAYALATYKLLDAVGIDNYYVTGVANDGSGSEPHAWNLVRVDGRYYHMDVTWDDPEVVGGGNVLLYDYFLISQETLYRDHLMDKNSFPKAVDKRYEGKFK
;
A
#
# COMPACT_ATOMS: atom_id res chain seq x y z
N MET A 1 0.48 61.22 -32.23
CA MET A 1 1.72 62.03 -32.36
C MET A 1 2.08 62.56 -30.98
N GLU A 2 3.33 62.58 -30.52
CA GLU A 2 4.61 62.17 -31.10
C GLU A 2 5.64 61.98 -29.96
N LYS A 3 6.72 61.24 -30.19
CA LYS A 3 7.87 61.21 -29.24
C LYS A 3 8.52 62.59 -29.17
N ARG A 4 9.13 62.95 -28.03
CA ARG A 4 10.44 63.62 -28.04
C ARG A 4 11.25 63.43 -26.76
N ARG A 5 12.56 63.33 -26.97
CA ARG A 5 13.64 63.12 -25.99
C ARG A 5 14.67 64.21 -26.26
N ILE A 6 15.09 64.98 -25.25
CA ILE A 6 16.20 65.94 -25.32
C ILE A 6 17.04 65.74 -24.05
N GLY A 7 18.37 65.99 -24.08
CA GLY A 7 19.27 65.54 -23.02
C GLY A 7 20.41 66.48 -22.60
N ARG A 8 21.11 66.04 -21.54
CA ARG A 8 22.46 66.38 -21.03
C ARG A 8 22.91 67.85 -20.91
N SER A 9 22.91 68.37 -19.66
CA SER A 9 23.83 69.40 -19.08
C SER A 9 23.51 69.56 -17.56
N LEU A 10 24.39 69.79 -16.56
CA LEU A 10 25.83 69.53 -16.36
C LEU A 10 26.19 69.41 -14.83
N ARG A 11 27.30 68.74 -14.50
CA ARG A 11 28.20 68.83 -13.30
C ARG A 11 27.70 69.14 -11.85
N LYS A 12 28.03 68.17 -10.97
CA LYS A 12 28.64 68.29 -9.61
C LYS A 12 27.92 69.05 -8.46
N VAL A 13 27.54 68.31 -7.40
CA VAL A 13 28.22 68.32 -6.08
C VAL A 13 28.18 66.89 -5.53
N ILE A 14 29.25 66.41 -4.90
CA ILE A 14 29.27 65.17 -4.11
C ILE A 14 29.32 65.58 -2.63
N LEU A 15 28.35 65.15 -1.84
CA LEU A 15 28.41 65.21 -0.37
C LEU A 15 28.21 63.79 0.16
N PHE A 16 29.24 63.25 0.80
CA PHE A 16 29.28 61.87 1.26
C PHE A 16 28.73 61.78 2.69
N THR A 17 27.41 61.60 2.83
CA THR A 17 26.80 61.33 4.15
C THR A 17 26.89 59.83 4.44
N PHE A 18 27.79 59.43 5.33
CA PHE A 18 27.92 58.04 5.79
C PHE A 18 26.69 57.66 6.63
N ILE A 19 25.66 57.10 5.98
CA ILE A 19 24.59 56.40 6.69
C ILE A 19 25.12 55.02 7.07
N LEU A 20 25.34 54.83 8.37
CA LEU A 20 25.79 53.57 8.94
C LEU A 20 24.66 52.54 8.82
N PHE A 21 24.64 51.79 7.72
CA PHE A 21 23.69 50.70 7.53
C PHE A 21 24.06 49.56 8.50
N THR A 22 23.41 49.53 9.66
CA THR A 22 23.45 48.38 10.57
C THR A 22 22.75 47.20 9.88
N ILE A 23 23.54 46.39 9.17
CA ILE A 23 23.11 45.11 8.65
C ILE A 23 22.74 44.24 9.86
N PHE A 24 21.46 44.20 10.20
CA PHE A 24 20.92 43.15 11.05
C PHE A 24 21.14 41.84 10.30
N ASN A 25 22.18 41.13 10.71
CA ASN A 25 22.53 39.81 10.20
C ASN A 25 21.55 38.80 10.82
N THR A 26 20.27 38.90 10.45
CA THR A 26 19.28 37.88 10.75
C THR A 26 19.70 36.63 10.01
N LYS A 27 20.37 35.72 10.75
CA LYS A 27 20.49 34.33 10.32
C LYS A 27 19.07 33.82 10.13
N VAL A 28 18.60 33.81 8.89
CA VAL A 28 17.48 32.98 8.47
C VAL A 28 17.96 31.56 8.71
N LEU A 29 17.57 30.99 9.84
CA LEU A 29 17.71 29.57 10.09
C LEU A 29 16.94 28.89 8.95
N ALA A 30 17.67 28.21 8.07
CA ALA A 30 17.06 27.30 7.13
C ALA A 30 16.31 26.25 7.97
N VAL A 31 14.99 26.29 7.94
CA VAL A 31 14.18 25.24 8.55
C VAL A 31 14.45 23.99 7.73
N GLU A 32 15.13 23.02 8.32
CA GLU A 32 15.25 21.69 7.71
C GLU A 32 13.84 21.13 7.55
N VAL A 33 13.41 21.00 6.29
CA VAL A 33 12.10 20.46 5.94
C VAL A 33 12.19 18.94 6.10
N PRO A 34 11.38 18.32 6.96
CA PRO A 34 11.46 16.88 7.19
C PRO A 34 11.26 16.07 5.91
N VAL A 35 12.01 15.00 5.75
CA VAL A 35 11.97 14.13 4.57
C VAL A 35 10.99 12.99 4.81
N VAL A 36 10.02 12.84 3.92
CA VAL A 36 9.09 11.69 3.92
C VAL A 36 9.40 10.79 2.73
N LYS A 37 9.80 9.55 3.02
CA LYS A 37 10.25 8.55 2.05
C LYS A 37 9.48 7.26 2.22
N ARG A 38 9.25 6.54 1.12
CA ARG A 38 8.64 5.20 1.12
C ARG A 38 9.71 4.17 0.76
N LEU A 39 9.73 3.05 1.48
CA LEU A 39 10.55 1.88 1.23
C LEU A 39 9.61 0.74 0.81
N GLU A 40 9.49 0.52 -0.49
CA GLU A 40 8.56 -0.45 -1.08
C GLU A 40 9.22 -1.22 -2.24
N GLY A 41 8.63 -2.37 -2.58
CA GLY A 41 8.78 -3.02 -3.86
C GLY A 41 7.46 -3.64 -4.31
N LYS A 42 7.43 -4.19 -5.53
CA LYS A 42 6.23 -4.86 -6.12
C LYS A 42 5.66 -6.04 -5.31
N ASN A 43 6.38 -6.52 -4.30
CA ASN A 43 5.97 -7.53 -3.33
C ASN A 43 6.91 -7.48 -2.10
N ARG A 44 6.60 -8.24 -1.04
CA ARG A 44 7.37 -8.22 0.21
C ARG A 44 8.85 -8.63 0.07
N VAL A 45 9.20 -9.48 -0.91
CA VAL A 45 10.60 -9.84 -1.22
C VAL A 45 11.36 -8.60 -1.69
N GLU A 46 10.78 -7.86 -2.63
CA GLU A 46 11.38 -6.64 -3.18
C GLU A 46 11.33 -5.47 -2.18
N THR A 47 10.30 -5.40 -1.31
CA THR A 47 10.28 -4.49 -0.15
C THR A 47 11.46 -4.79 0.79
N SER A 48 11.76 -6.05 1.08
CA SER A 48 12.93 -6.44 1.89
C SER A 48 14.26 -6.00 1.26
N ILE A 49 14.36 -6.10 -0.07
CA ILE A 49 15.52 -5.64 -0.85
C ILE A 49 15.63 -4.10 -0.82
N ALA A 50 14.51 -3.37 -0.91
CA ALA A 50 14.49 -1.91 -0.80
C ALA A 50 14.99 -1.43 0.58
N VAL A 51 14.54 -2.09 1.66
CA VAL A 51 15.01 -1.81 3.03
C VAL A 51 16.49 -2.21 3.21
N SER A 52 16.93 -3.32 2.62
CA SER A 52 18.35 -3.73 2.58
C SER A 52 19.26 -2.66 1.97
N ARG A 53 18.88 -2.12 0.81
CA ARG A 53 19.63 -1.06 0.11
C ARG A 53 19.68 0.24 0.88
N GLU A 54 18.63 0.55 1.66
CA GLU A 54 18.61 1.74 2.49
C GLU A 54 19.61 1.65 3.66
N ALA A 55 19.63 0.53 4.38
CA ALA A 55 20.54 0.36 5.50
C ALA A 55 21.99 0.04 5.09
N PHE A 56 22.18 -0.64 3.95
CA PHE A 56 23.48 -1.11 3.47
C PHE A 56 23.76 -0.54 2.09
N LYS A 57 24.28 0.69 2.06
CA LYS A 57 24.87 1.30 0.86
C LYS A 57 26.05 0.47 0.34
N ASP A 58 26.83 -0.08 1.26
CA ASP A 58 27.96 -0.96 1.02
C ASP A 58 27.56 -2.45 1.23
N LYS A 59 28.55 -3.27 1.59
CA LYS A 59 28.43 -4.72 1.84
C LYS A 59 27.79 -5.05 3.20
N ALA A 60 27.21 -6.25 3.29
CA ALA A 60 26.93 -6.94 4.54
C ALA A 60 27.39 -8.41 4.39
N ASN A 61 28.48 -8.77 5.06
CA ASN A 61 29.09 -10.12 4.97
C ASN A 61 28.14 -11.24 5.44
N VAL A 62 27.12 -10.88 6.21
CA VAL A 62 26.07 -11.77 6.71
C VAL A 62 24.72 -11.28 6.19
N ALA A 63 23.83 -12.21 5.81
CA ALA A 63 22.41 -11.92 5.56
C ALA A 63 21.49 -12.90 6.31
N ILE A 64 20.28 -12.45 6.66
CA ILE A 64 19.27 -13.25 7.34
C ILE A 64 18.12 -13.49 6.37
N ILE A 65 17.80 -14.76 6.12
CA ILE A 65 16.69 -15.18 5.25
C ILE A 65 15.52 -15.65 6.11
N VAL A 66 14.35 -15.10 5.82
CA VAL A 66 13.08 -15.46 6.48
C VAL A 66 12.05 -15.88 5.44
N GLY A 67 11.11 -16.73 5.82
CA GLY A 67 10.06 -17.19 4.91
C GLY A 67 9.02 -16.11 4.64
N TYR A 68 8.37 -16.20 3.47
CA TYR A 68 7.27 -15.31 3.08
C TYR A 68 6.23 -15.15 4.20
N ASP A 69 5.79 -16.26 4.80
CA ASP A 69 4.83 -16.34 5.92
C ASP A 69 5.52 -16.59 7.28
N GLY A 70 6.76 -16.10 7.42
CA GLY A 70 7.63 -16.28 8.59
C GLY A 70 7.70 -15.04 9.49
N GLU A 71 6.63 -14.24 9.61
CA GLU A 71 6.70 -12.91 10.23
C GLU A 71 7.20 -12.94 11.68
N VAL A 72 6.85 -13.98 12.44
CA VAL A 72 7.24 -14.11 13.86
C VAL A 72 8.73 -14.43 14.03
N ASP A 73 9.28 -15.27 13.17
CA ASP A 73 10.70 -15.62 13.17
C ASP A 73 11.54 -14.40 12.75
N ALA A 74 11.03 -13.62 11.78
CA ALA A 74 11.64 -12.37 11.35
C ALA A 74 11.60 -11.25 12.41
N LEU A 75 10.51 -11.16 13.18
CA LEU A 75 10.38 -10.18 14.28
C LEU A 75 11.44 -10.41 15.36
N THR A 76 11.57 -11.65 15.83
CA THR A 76 12.56 -12.05 16.83
C THR A 76 13.99 -12.00 16.26
N GLY A 77 14.15 -12.25 14.96
CA GLY A 77 15.39 -12.06 14.20
C GLY A 77 15.96 -10.62 14.18
N THR A 78 15.21 -9.61 14.61
CA THR A 78 15.69 -8.21 14.65
C THR A 78 16.94 -8.05 15.54
N LEU A 79 17.01 -8.76 16.67
CA LEU A 79 18.19 -8.73 17.56
C LEU A 79 19.41 -9.38 16.88
N LEU A 80 19.21 -10.51 16.19
CA LEU A 80 20.28 -11.19 15.42
C LEU A 80 20.79 -10.30 14.27
N ALA A 81 19.88 -9.65 13.55
CA ALA A 81 20.19 -8.72 12.47
C ALA A 81 21.08 -7.57 12.94
N GLN A 82 20.70 -6.94 14.06
CA GLN A 82 21.50 -5.89 14.69
C GLN A 82 22.89 -6.40 15.11
N LYS A 83 22.97 -7.62 15.67
CA LYS A 83 24.21 -8.22 16.18
C LYS A 83 25.19 -8.66 15.11
N LYS A 84 24.71 -9.25 14.03
CA LYS A 84 25.55 -9.67 12.89
C LYS A 84 25.79 -8.53 11.88
N GLY A 85 25.15 -7.37 12.06
CA GLY A 85 25.19 -6.27 11.10
C GLY A 85 24.59 -6.66 9.74
N ALA A 86 23.49 -7.40 9.76
CA ALA A 86 22.91 -8.11 8.61
C ALA A 86 21.52 -7.57 8.24
N PRO A 87 21.14 -7.52 6.95
CA PRO A 87 19.75 -7.28 6.56
C PRO A 87 18.89 -8.52 6.78
N ILE A 88 17.61 -8.28 7.08
CA ILE A 88 16.56 -9.30 7.01
C ILE A 88 15.93 -9.25 5.62
N LEU A 89 16.03 -10.35 4.88
CA LEU A 89 15.52 -10.51 3.52
C LEU A 89 14.47 -11.62 3.48
N ILE A 90 13.36 -11.38 2.77
CA ILE A 90 12.28 -12.37 2.64
C ILE A 90 12.54 -13.25 1.41
N SER A 91 12.38 -14.56 1.58
CA SER A 91 12.36 -15.55 0.51
C SER A 91 10.95 -16.07 0.25
N ASP A 92 10.64 -16.37 -1.01
CA ASP A 92 9.53 -17.25 -1.34
C ASP A 92 9.80 -18.66 -0.78
N LYS A 93 8.74 -19.43 -0.52
CA LYS A 93 8.84 -20.73 0.18
C LYS A 93 9.67 -21.79 -0.57
N LYS A 94 9.66 -21.76 -1.91
CA LYS A 94 10.15 -22.88 -2.77
C LYS A 94 11.38 -22.56 -3.64
N SER A 95 11.68 -21.30 -3.91
CA SER A 95 12.76 -20.88 -4.82
C SER A 95 13.26 -19.48 -4.48
N LEU A 96 14.58 -19.24 -4.56
CA LEU A 96 15.13 -17.90 -4.44
C LEU A 96 14.80 -17.08 -5.71
N SER A 97 14.22 -15.89 -5.53
CA SER A 97 14.02 -14.96 -6.64
C SER A 97 15.36 -14.41 -7.16
N ASP A 98 15.41 -14.03 -8.44
CA ASP A 98 16.62 -13.41 -9.02
C ASP A 98 16.95 -12.07 -8.36
N GLY A 99 15.93 -11.32 -7.90
CA GLY A 99 16.11 -10.11 -7.10
C GLY A 99 16.89 -10.39 -5.82
N LEU A 100 16.52 -11.46 -5.09
CA LEU A 100 17.17 -11.87 -3.84
C LEU A 100 18.61 -12.37 -4.08
N LYS A 101 18.84 -13.18 -5.12
CA LYS A 101 20.20 -13.62 -5.53
C LYS A 101 21.11 -12.43 -5.85
N ASN A 102 20.59 -11.46 -6.59
CA ASN A 102 21.32 -10.25 -6.95
C ASN A 102 21.60 -9.36 -5.72
N GLU A 103 20.68 -9.27 -4.76
CA GLU A 103 20.89 -8.50 -3.53
C GLU A 103 21.93 -9.16 -2.62
N LEU A 104 21.90 -10.48 -2.43
CA LEU A 104 22.95 -11.22 -1.70
C LEU A 104 24.34 -11.01 -2.33
N LYS A 105 24.41 -11.00 -3.67
CA LYS A 105 25.63 -10.70 -4.41
C LYS A 105 26.09 -9.24 -4.25
N ARG A 106 25.15 -8.28 -4.24
CA ARG A 106 25.45 -6.84 -4.00
C ARG A 106 26.03 -6.62 -2.61
N LEU A 107 25.45 -7.28 -1.61
CA LEU A 107 25.90 -7.25 -0.23
C LEU A 107 27.23 -7.99 -0.01
N ASP A 108 27.66 -8.84 -0.95
CA ASP A 108 28.78 -9.78 -0.79
C ASP A 108 28.61 -10.69 0.45
N SER A 109 27.36 -11.06 0.75
CA SER A 109 27.04 -11.92 1.89
C SER A 109 27.58 -13.33 1.67
N ARG A 110 28.30 -13.86 2.66
CA ARG A 110 28.92 -15.19 2.66
C ARG A 110 28.29 -16.12 3.67
N ASP A 111 27.92 -15.58 4.82
CA ASP A 111 27.24 -16.32 5.88
C ASP A 111 25.75 -15.99 5.88
N ILE A 112 24.91 -17.02 5.83
CA ILE A 112 23.47 -16.91 5.69
C ILE A 112 22.79 -17.61 6.86
N PHE A 113 22.01 -16.86 7.63
CA PHE A 113 21.14 -17.42 8.67
C PHE A 113 19.71 -17.55 8.15
N ILE A 114 19.22 -18.79 8.01
CA ILE A 114 17.79 -19.05 7.75
C ILE A 114 17.06 -19.11 9.09
N LEU A 115 16.03 -18.28 9.27
CA LEU A 115 15.16 -18.36 10.44
C LEU A 115 13.90 -19.16 10.11
N GLY A 116 13.54 -20.07 11.01
CA GLY A 116 12.31 -20.84 10.94
C GLY A 116 12.45 -22.23 10.29
N GLY A 117 11.38 -23.01 10.46
CA GLY A 117 11.28 -24.38 9.97
C GLY A 117 11.18 -24.51 8.44
N THR A 118 11.26 -25.74 7.95
CA THR A 118 11.17 -26.07 6.52
C THR A 118 9.80 -25.77 5.92
N ASN A 119 8.78 -25.58 6.77
CA ASN A 119 7.44 -25.14 6.40
C ASN A 119 7.37 -23.68 5.91
N VAL A 120 8.30 -22.81 6.31
CA VAL A 120 8.35 -21.38 5.90
C VAL A 120 9.48 -21.10 4.91
N VAL A 121 10.65 -21.74 5.09
CA VAL A 121 11.78 -21.71 4.14
C VAL A 121 12.20 -23.14 3.84
N SER A 122 11.86 -23.68 2.66
CA SER A 122 12.09 -25.09 2.35
C SER A 122 13.58 -25.50 2.37
N GLU A 123 13.82 -26.81 2.40
CA GLU A 123 15.18 -27.38 2.25
C GLU A 123 15.74 -27.10 0.85
N GLY A 124 14.87 -26.92 -0.16
CA GLY A 124 15.26 -26.50 -1.51
C GLY A 124 15.96 -25.13 -1.52
N ILE A 125 15.44 -24.14 -0.77
CA ILE A 125 16.10 -22.83 -0.59
C ILE A 125 17.47 -22.99 0.04
N GLU A 126 17.58 -23.83 1.07
CA GLU A 126 18.84 -24.07 1.79
C GLU A 126 19.87 -24.75 0.89
N ALA A 127 19.46 -25.72 0.07
CA ALA A 127 20.30 -26.34 -0.94
C ALA A 127 20.71 -25.35 -2.05
N GLU A 128 19.80 -24.49 -2.51
CA GLU A 128 20.07 -23.44 -3.50
C GLU A 128 21.11 -22.43 -2.99
N LEU A 129 20.98 -21.97 -1.74
CA LEU A 129 21.96 -21.10 -1.08
C LEU A 129 23.34 -21.77 -0.96
N LYS A 130 23.40 -23.04 -0.54
CA LYS A 130 24.67 -23.81 -0.47
C LYS A 130 25.29 -24.02 -1.86
N ALA A 131 24.47 -24.25 -2.90
CA ALA A 131 24.94 -24.38 -4.28
C ALA A 131 25.50 -23.07 -4.86
N LEU A 132 25.12 -21.91 -4.32
CA LEU A 132 25.75 -20.61 -4.61
C LEU A 132 27.10 -20.41 -3.88
N GLY A 133 27.58 -21.40 -3.13
CA GLY A 133 28.85 -21.35 -2.39
C GLY A 133 28.77 -20.53 -1.09
N LEU A 134 27.59 -20.43 -0.48
CA LEU A 134 27.35 -19.70 0.76
C LEU A 134 27.38 -20.64 1.98
N ASN A 135 27.86 -20.15 3.11
CA ASN A 135 27.77 -20.84 4.39
C ASN A 135 26.34 -20.65 4.92
N VAL A 136 25.60 -21.72 5.17
CA VAL A 136 24.17 -21.63 5.56
C VAL A 136 23.90 -22.33 6.88
N THR A 137 23.43 -21.56 7.86
CA THR A 137 23.02 -22.00 9.19
C THR A 137 21.52 -21.79 9.33
N ARG A 138 20.78 -22.80 9.80
CA ARG A 138 19.34 -22.66 10.09
C ARG A 138 19.08 -22.60 11.59
N ILE A 139 18.39 -21.55 12.04
CA ILE A 139 17.91 -21.41 13.41
C ILE A 139 16.41 -21.68 13.44
N ARG A 140 16.00 -22.71 14.19
CA ARG A 140 14.60 -23.11 14.39
C ARG A 140 14.44 -23.80 15.74
N GLY A 141 13.21 -23.87 16.23
CA GLY A 141 12.76 -24.87 17.20
C GLY A 141 11.55 -25.65 16.68
N GLU A 142 10.97 -26.51 17.50
CA GLU A 142 9.70 -27.19 17.21
C GLU A 142 8.51 -26.21 17.26
N ARG A 143 8.64 -25.15 18.07
CA ARG A 143 7.60 -24.15 18.34
C ARG A 143 8.16 -22.73 18.28
N ARG A 144 7.29 -21.72 18.21
CA ARG A 144 7.70 -20.30 18.01
C ARG A 144 8.50 -19.75 19.18
N GLU A 145 8.11 -20.11 20.40
CA GLU A 145 8.82 -19.78 21.63
C GLU A 145 10.25 -20.31 21.61
N GLU A 146 10.44 -21.55 21.16
CA GLU A 146 11.76 -22.18 21.04
C GLU A 146 12.60 -21.56 19.91
N THR A 147 12.01 -21.26 18.74
CA THR A 147 12.69 -20.52 17.67
C THR A 147 13.18 -19.16 18.17
N ALA A 148 12.35 -18.42 18.93
CA ALA A 148 12.73 -17.14 19.53
C ALA A 148 13.89 -17.27 20.53
N ILE A 149 13.89 -18.33 21.36
CA ILE A 149 14.98 -18.64 22.30
C ILE A 149 16.27 -19.00 21.54
N ASN A 150 16.18 -19.81 20.48
CA ASN A 150 17.34 -20.22 19.68
C ASN A 150 17.94 -19.03 18.90
N ILE A 151 17.11 -18.09 18.43
CA ILE A 151 17.57 -16.81 17.87
C ILE A 151 18.24 -15.96 18.94
N ALA A 152 17.67 -15.87 20.14
CA ALA A 152 18.26 -15.11 21.25
C ALA A 152 19.62 -15.67 21.68
N ASN A 153 19.78 -17.00 21.74
CA ASN A 153 21.05 -17.67 22.03
C ASN A 153 22.17 -17.35 21.01
N GLU A 154 21.84 -17.23 19.73
CA GLU A 154 22.81 -16.85 18.67
C GLU A 154 23.11 -15.33 18.65
N SER A 155 22.33 -14.54 19.39
CA SER A 155 22.41 -13.07 19.37
C SER A 155 22.97 -12.45 20.65
N ILE A 156 22.72 -13.04 21.82
CA ILE A 156 23.06 -12.45 23.12
C ILE A 156 24.46 -12.86 23.55
N ASP A 157 25.27 -11.84 23.76
CA ASP A 157 26.63 -11.87 24.29
C ASP A 157 26.68 -11.23 25.69
N GLY A 158 27.11 -12.00 26.70
CA GLY A 158 27.27 -11.51 28.07
C GLY A 158 25.99 -11.51 28.92
N GLU A 159 26.03 -10.80 30.05
CA GLU A 159 24.93 -10.75 31.01
C GLU A 159 23.85 -9.75 30.57
N VAL A 160 22.60 -10.21 30.54
CA VAL A 160 21.42 -9.38 30.24
C VAL A 160 20.45 -9.41 31.42
N ASN A 161 19.99 -8.23 31.84
CA ASN A 161 19.17 -8.09 33.06
C ASN A 161 17.68 -7.87 32.77
N GLU A 162 17.31 -7.53 31.53
CA GLU A 162 15.92 -7.38 31.11
C GLU A 162 15.58 -8.15 29.82
N ALA A 163 14.32 -8.57 29.71
CA ALA A 163 13.74 -9.18 28.52
C ALA A 163 12.42 -8.47 28.12
N PHE A 164 12.03 -8.65 26.87
CA PHE A 164 10.75 -8.23 26.33
C PHE A 164 9.87 -9.45 26.08
N LEU A 165 8.58 -9.38 26.39
CA LEU A 165 7.65 -10.48 26.20
C LEU A 165 6.40 -10.01 25.46
N SER A 166 6.05 -10.66 24.36
CA SER A 166 4.87 -10.33 23.54
C SER A 166 4.14 -11.59 23.08
N LEU A 167 2.91 -11.42 22.59
CA LEU A 167 2.09 -12.51 22.05
C LEU A 167 2.72 -13.11 20.78
N GLY A 168 2.97 -14.42 20.79
CA GLY A 168 3.59 -15.16 19.68
C GLY A 168 2.62 -15.68 18.61
N TYR A 169 1.31 -15.47 18.77
CA TYR A 169 0.26 -16.11 17.96
C TYR A 169 -0.85 -15.12 17.56
N GLY A 170 -1.22 -15.12 16.28
CA GLY A 170 -2.31 -14.32 15.73
C GLY A 170 -1.94 -12.86 15.43
N VAL A 171 -1.69 -12.04 16.46
CA VAL A 171 -1.50 -10.58 16.34
C VAL A 171 -0.11 -10.19 16.82
N TYR A 172 0.72 -9.67 15.90
CA TYR A 172 2.14 -9.39 16.16
C TYR A 172 2.50 -7.89 16.19
N ALA A 173 1.50 -7.01 16.20
CA ALA A 173 1.67 -5.56 16.17
C ALA A 173 2.56 -5.04 17.30
N ASP A 174 2.33 -5.54 18.52
CA ASP A 174 3.07 -5.16 19.71
C ASP A 174 4.55 -5.61 19.64
N ALA A 175 4.80 -6.81 19.11
CA ALA A 175 6.14 -7.35 18.85
C ALA A 175 6.90 -6.55 17.77
N LEU A 176 6.19 -6.11 16.72
CA LEU A 176 6.73 -5.26 15.64
C LEU A 176 7.19 -3.90 16.14
N ALA A 177 6.41 -3.25 17.02
CA ALA A 177 6.77 -1.95 17.56
C ALA A 177 7.96 -2.01 18.55
N ILE A 178 8.09 -3.09 19.33
CA ILE A 178 9.19 -3.24 20.30
C ILE A 178 10.47 -3.85 19.72
N GLY A 179 10.39 -4.65 18.64
CA GLY A 179 11.54 -5.37 18.06
C GLY A 179 12.81 -4.53 17.88
N PRO A 180 12.74 -3.31 17.30
CA PRO A 180 13.88 -2.41 17.20
C PRO A 180 14.51 -2.04 18.54
N ILE A 181 13.68 -1.77 19.55
CA ILE A 181 14.11 -1.37 20.89
C ILE A 181 14.72 -2.56 21.65
N ALA A 182 14.14 -3.76 21.51
CA ALA A 182 14.73 -4.97 22.07
C ALA A 182 16.15 -5.18 21.52
N ALA A 183 16.33 -4.99 20.21
CA ALA A 183 17.62 -5.07 19.55
C ALA A 183 18.62 -3.99 20.02
N THR A 184 18.24 -2.72 20.11
CA THR A 184 19.17 -1.65 20.57
C THR A 184 19.54 -1.77 22.04
N LYS A 185 18.70 -2.42 22.86
CA LYS A 185 18.97 -2.68 24.28
C LYS A 185 19.72 -3.99 24.55
N ASN A 186 20.09 -4.75 23.51
CA ASN A 186 20.66 -6.10 23.63
C ASN A 186 19.80 -7.05 24.50
N ALA A 187 18.48 -6.97 24.37
CA ALA A 187 17.53 -7.71 25.18
C ALA A 187 16.69 -8.65 24.32
N PRO A 188 16.43 -9.90 24.75
CA PRO A 188 15.63 -10.84 23.97
C PRO A 188 14.17 -10.38 23.87
N LEU A 189 13.61 -10.45 22.66
CA LEU A 189 12.16 -10.44 22.45
C LEU A 189 11.66 -11.89 22.45
N LEU A 190 11.09 -12.29 23.59
CA LEU A 190 10.52 -13.62 23.81
C LEU A 190 9.02 -13.62 23.53
N LEU A 191 8.50 -14.82 23.30
CA LEU A 191 7.12 -15.06 22.91
C LEU A 191 6.36 -15.85 23.98
N THR A 192 5.06 -15.56 24.08
CA THR A 192 4.12 -16.25 24.98
C THR A 192 2.78 -16.48 24.28
N LYS A 193 1.96 -17.38 24.81
CA LYS A 193 0.53 -17.46 24.49
C LYS A 193 -0.21 -16.40 25.32
N SER A 194 -1.46 -16.08 24.94
CA SER A 194 -2.21 -14.99 25.58
C SER A 194 -2.45 -15.20 27.07
N ASN A 195 -2.75 -16.43 27.53
CA ASN A 195 -3.07 -16.71 28.94
C ASN A 195 -2.09 -17.69 29.63
N ASP A 196 -1.02 -18.08 28.95
CA ASP A 196 -0.09 -19.13 29.37
C ASP A 196 1.31 -18.82 28.84
N ILE A 197 2.34 -19.07 29.65
CA ILE A 197 3.75 -18.86 29.30
C ILE A 197 4.47 -20.20 29.38
N ASP A 198 5.07 -20.60 28.26
CA ASP A 198 5.61 -21.94 28.09
C ASP A 198 6.81 -22.18 29.04
N PRO A 199 6.94 -23.36 29.67
CA PRO A 199 8.04 -23.66 30.57
C PRO A 199 9.44 -23.39 29.99
N ILE A 200 9.63 -23.61 28.68
CA ILE A 200 10.91 -23.33 28.00
C ILE A 200 11.27 -21.83 28.06
N THR A 201 10.28 -20.94 27.97
CA THR A 201 10.47 -19.49 28.09
C THR A 201 10.81 -19.12 29.54
N LEU A 202 10.16 -19.76 30.52
CA LEU A 202 10.45 -19.54 31.94
C LEU A 202 11.86 -20.01 32.32
N ASP A 203 12.28 -21.17 31.83
CA ASP A 203 13.60 -21.72 32.12
C ASP A 203 14.70 -20.92 31.40
N TYR A 204 14.43 -20.39 30.20
CA TYR A 204 15.34 -19.46 29.53
C TYR A 204 15.51 -18.13 30.29
N LEU A 205 14.42 -17.56 30.80
CA LEU A 205 14.48 -16.36 31.66
C LEU A 205 15.32 -16.61 32.92
N LYS A 206 15.23 -17.80 33.53
CA LYS A 206 16.08 -18.20 34.67
C LYS A 206 17.54 -18.36 34.26
N SER A 207 17.84 -19.02 33.13
CA SER A 207 19.22 -19.26 32.70
C SER A 207 19.97 -17.97 32.36
N LEU A 208 19.27 -16.96 31.85
CA LEU A 208 19.80 -15.61 31.64
C LEU A 208 19.79 -14.73 32.90
N ASN A 209 19.37 -15.24 34.06
CA ASN A 209 19.30 -14.48 35.33
C ASN A 209 18.39 -13.23 35.27
N ILE A 210 17.43 -13.16 34.34
CA ILE A 210 16.61 -11.97 34.06
C ILE A 210 15.93 -11.46 35.34
N LYS A 211 16.12 -10.17 35.64
CA LYS A 211 15.49 -9.49 36.79
C LYS A 211 14.26 -8.69 36.43
N LYS A 212 14.09 -8.34 35.15
CA LYS A 212 12.99 -7.51 34.66
C LYS A 212 12.41 -8.05 33.36
N VAL A 213 11.08 -8.18 33.28
CA VAL A 213 10.37 -8.46 32.04
C VAL A 213 9.43 -7.30 31.70
N ASN A 214 9.57 -6.75 30.50
CA ASN A 214 8.65 -5.77 29.94
C ASN A 214 7.63 -6.54 29.08
N ILE A 215 6.40 -6.72 29.59
CA ILE A 215 5.28 -7.26 28.82
C ILE A 215 4.78 -6.17 27.87
N ILE A 216 4.77 -6.45 26.58
CA ILE A 216 4.31 -5.54 25.54
C ILE A 216 2.94 -6.02 25.06
N GLY A 217 1.97 -5.11 25.11
CA GLY A 217 0.58 -5.38 24.77
C GLY A 217 -0.36 -5.40 25.99
N GLY A 218 -1.64 -5.13 25.70
CA GLY A 218 -2.70 -5.10 26.69
C GLY A 218 -3.04 -6.48 27.27
N LYS A 219 -3.93 -6.52 28.27
CA LYS A 219 -4.33 -7.75 28.97
C LYS A 219 -4.96 -8.82 28.07
N ASN A 220 -5.53 -8.42 26.93
CA ASN A 220 -6.09 -9.34 25.94
C ASN A 220 -5.00 -10.01 25.09
N ALA A 221 -3.87 -9.32 24.86
CA ALA A 221 -2.72 -9.87 24.14
C ALA A 221 -1.88 -10.78 25.04
N VAL A 222 -1.56 -10.32 26.26
CA VAL A 222 -0.86 -11.10 27.30
C VAL A 222 -1.53 -10.85 28.65
N SER A 223 -2.16 -11.88 29.21
CA SER A 223 -3.02 -11.76 30.38
C SER A 223 -2.26 -11.45 31.67
N ASP A 224 -3.01 -11.07 32.71
CA ASP A 224 -2.42 -10.88 34.04
C ASP A 224 -2.01 -12.21 34.71
N ASN A 225 -2.39 -13.37 34.17
CA ASN A 225 -1.89 -14.66 34.67
C ASN A 225 -0.42 -14.87 34.27
N VAL A 226 -0.05 -14.58 33.02
CA VAL A 226 1.36 -14.58 32.59
C VAL A 226 2.19 -13.62 33.44
N LYS A 227 1.66 -12.42 33.71
CA LYS A 227 2.29 -11.47 34.63
C LYS A 227 2.52 -12.07 36.03
N LYS A 228 1.50 -12.68 36.66
CA LYS A 228 1.63 -13.30 37.99
C LYS A 228 2.65 -14.44 38.02
N VAL A 229 2.73 -15.26 36.98
CA VAL A 229 3.72 -16.36 36.89
C VAL A 229 5.15 -15.80 36.94
N LEU A 230 5.41 -14.72 36.21
CA LEU A 230 6.71 -14.03 36.21
C LEU A 230 7.01 -13.37 37.57
N GLU A 231 6.03 -12.66 38.15
CA GLU A 231 6.20 -12.03 39.48
C GLU A 231 6.46 -13.06 40.58
N ASN A 232 5.81 -14.23 40.52
CA ASN A 232 6.06 -15.36 41.44
C ASN A 232 7.46 -15.98 41.29
N MET A 233 8.14 -15.77 40.15
CA MET A 233 9.55 -16.13 39.97
C MET A 233 10.52 -15.05 40.50
N GLY A 234 10.02 -13.99 41.13
CA GLY A 234 10.82 -12.87 41.63
C GLY A 234 11.26 -11.89 40.54
N ILE A 235 10.67 -11.95 39.34
CA ILE A 235 10.95 -11.05 38.23
C ILE A 235 10.12 -9.77 38.38
N SER A 236 10.74 -8.60 38.23
CA SER A 236 10.03 -7.32 38.15
C SER A 236 9.30 -7.19 36.81
N VAL A 237 7.96 -7.07 36.82
CA VAL A 237 7.17 -7.03 35.58
C VAL A 237 6.55 -5.65 35.34
N VAL A 238 6.94 -5.03 34.23
CA VAL A 238 6.35 -3.78 33.70
C VAL A 238 5.48 -4.12 32.49
N ARG A 239 4.29 -3.53 32.38
CA ARG A 239 3.43 -3.65 31.18
C ARG A 239 3.48 -2.34 30.40
N ILE A 240 3.67 -2.43 29.08
CA ILE A 240 3.62 -1.30 28.14
C ILE A 240 2.53 -1.60 27.12
N SER A 241 1.48 -0.77 27.08
CA SER A 241 0.27 -1.01 26.28
C SER A 241 -0.56 0.26 26.13
N GLY A 242 -1.15 0.47 24.96
CA GLY A 242 -2.26 1.40 24.74
C GLY A 242 -3.62 0.69 24.66
N SER A 243 -4.69 1.43 24.36
CA SER A 243 -5.99 0.84 24.02
C SER A 243 -6.05 0.30 22.58
N SER A 244 -5.15 0.78 21.72
CA SER A 244 -4.92 0.32 20.35
C SER A 244 -3.45 -0.03 20.09
N ARG A 245 -3.17 -0.67 18.95
CA ARG A 245 -1.80 -1.05 18.56
C ARG A 245 -0.94 0.18 18.24
N GLU A 246 -1.56 1.23 17.71
CA GLU A 246 -0.92 2.51 17.43
C GLU A 246 -0.55 3.23 18.74
N GLU A 247 -1.45 3.26 19.73
CA GLU A 247 -1.13 3.77 21.08
C GLU A 247 -0.06 2.95 21.80
N THR A 248 -0.05 1.61 21.64
CA THR A 248 1.05 0.78 22.17
C THR A 248 2.38 1.18 21.53
N ALA A 249 2.42 1.34 20.20
CA ALA A 249 3.61 1.77 19.48
C ALA A 249 4.09 3.17 19.90
N VAL A 250 3.17 4.14 20.03
CA VAL A 250 3.48 5.49 20.51
C VAL A 250 3.92 5.49 21.99
N SER A 251 3.39 4.58 22.81
CA SER A 251 3.83 4.41 24.20
C SER A 251 5.26 3.88 24.28
N ILE A 252 5.59 2.87 23.48
CA ILE A 252 6.96 2.35 23.33
C ILE A 252 7.91 3.47 22.89
N ALA A 253 7.52 4.23 21.85
CA ALA A 253 8.32 5.32 21.32
C ALA A 253 8.62 6.40 22.38
N ASN A 254 7.59 6.85 23.12
CA ASN A 254 7.75 7.84 24.19
C ASN A 254 8.59 7.35 25.39
N ILE A 255 8.55 6.05 25.70
CA ILE A 255 9.32 5.47 26.82
C ILE A 255 10.81 5.34 26.47
N TYR A 256 11.11 4.84 25.26
CA TYR A 256 12.47 4.40 24.93
C TYR A 256 13.27 5.35 24.03
N ILE A 257 12.64 6.10 23.13
CA ILE A 257 13.33 7.02 22.22
C ILE A 257 13.02 8.47 22.61
N LYS A 258 13.93 9.07 23.38
CA LYS A 258 13.89 10.49 23.74
C LYS A 258 14.51 11.31 22.61
N ASN A 259 13.74 12.21 22.01
CA ASN A 259 14.13 13.03 20.86
C ASN A 259 14.59 12.17 19.66
N PRO A 260 13.69 11.38 19.05
CA PRO A 260 13.97 10.75 17.75
C PRO A 260 14.39 11.81 16.72
N SER A 261 15.19 11.43 15.72
CA SER A 261 15.45 12.24 14.52
C SER A 261 14.55 11.86 13.34
N LYS A 262 14.08 10.61 13.34
CA LYS A 262 13.23 9.98 12.33
C LYS A 262 12.25 9.03 13.01
N ILE A 263 11.15 8.71 12.35
CA ILE A 263 10.33 7.53 12.66
C ILE A 263 10.16 6.63 11.44
N PHE A 264 9.84 5.37 11.71
CA PHE A 264 9.29 4.47 10.71
C PHE A 264 7.78 4.35 10.93
N ILE A 265 7.00 4.30 9.85
CA ILE A 265 5.56 4.03 9.89
C ILE A 265 5.28 2.76 9.10
N ALA A 266 4.60 1.81 9.73
CA ALA A 266 4.24 0.53 9.12
C ALA A 266 2.78 0.18 9.35
N ASN A 267 2.24 -0.73 8.54
CA ASN A 267 0.87 -1.21 8.73
C ASN A 267 0.78 -2.08 9.98
N GLY A 268 -0.01 -1.64 10.97
CA GLY A 268 -0.21 -2.37 12.22
C GLY A 268 -1.07 -3.63 12.10
N TYR A 269 -1.76 -3.84 10.97
CA TYR A 269 -2.76 -4.87 10.73
C TYR A 269 -2.34 -5.88 9.63
N LYS A 270 -1.41 -5.51 8.75
CA LYS A 270 -0.79 -6.34 7.70
C LYS A 270 0.72 -6.32 7.85
N TYR A 271 1.28 -7.32 8.52
CA TYR A 271 2.67 -7.28 9.02
C TYR A 271 3.76 -7.48 7.95
N ALA A 272 3.44 -8.09 6.81
CA ALA A 272 4.40 -8.61 5.84
C ALA A 272 5.52 -7.62 5.43
N ASP A 273 5.16 -6.40 5.06
CA ASP A 273 6.13 -5.35 4.66
C ASP A 273 6.80 -4.66 5.86
N ALA A 274 6.22 -4.79 7.05
CA ALA A 274 6.65 -4.07 8.24
C ALA A 274 7.87 -4.71 8.91
N VAL A 275 7.91 -6.06 8.98
CA VAL A 275 8.91 -6.78 9.78
C VAL A 275 10.34 -6.55 9.28
N VAL A 276 10.53 -6.39 7.98
CA VAL A 276 11.85 -6.13 7.37
C VAL A 276 12.46 -4.80 7.80
N GLY A 277 11.63 -3.82 8.18
CA GLY A 277 12.08 -2.53 8.71
C GLY A 277 12.63 -2.60 10.14
N GLY A 278 12.41 -3.70 10.86
CA GLY A 278 12.81 -3.86 12.26
C GLY A 278 14.29 -3.58 12.50
N TYR A 279 15.17 -4.19 11.70
CA TYR A 279 16.62 -4.03 11.88
C TYR A 279 17.11 -2.64 11.44
N LEU A 280 16.51 -2.01 10.42
CA LEU A 280 16.89 -0.67 9.99
C LEU A 280 16.48 0.37 11.05
N ALA A 281 15.29 0.24 11.64
CA ALA A 281 14.87 1.04 12.78
C ALA A 281 15.77 0.83 14.00
N ALA A 282 16.26 -0.40 14.25
CA ALA A 282 17.24 -0.69 15.30
C ALA A 282 18.59 -0.01 15.00
N LYS A 283 19.10 -0.13 13.77
CA LYS A 283 20.37 0.45 13.32
C LYS A 283 20.39 1.98 13.43
N GLU A 284 19.27 2.63 13.13
CA GLU A 284 19.11 4.08 13.26
C GLU A 284 18.68 4.52 14.68
N ASN A 285 18.36 3.57 15.58
CA ASN A 285 17.81 3.80 16.92
C ASN A 285 16.56 4.71 16.94
N VAL A 286 15.56 4.32 16.15
CA VAL A 286 14.30 5.06 15.96
C VAL A 286 13.09 4.14 16.12
N PRO A 287 11.91 4.66 16.51
CA PRO A 287 10.75 3.83 16.75
C PRO A 287 10.01 3.49 15.44
N ILE A 288 9.37 2.32 15.43
CA ILE A 288 8.32 1.99 14.46
C ILE A 288 6.98 2.38 15.08
N LEU A 289 6.31 3.37 14.51
CA LEU A 289 4.90 3.63 14.75
C LEU A 289 4.04 2.78 13.81
N LEU A 290 2.83 2.48 14.26
CA LEU A 290 1.87 1.67 13.50
C LEU A 290 0.72 2.54 13.00
N SER A 291 0.20 2.24 11.83
CA SER A 291 -0.96 2.90 11.22
C SER A 291 -1.92 1.86 10.63
N ASP A 292 -3.18 2.25 10.40
CA ASP A 292 -4.02 1.57 9.42
C ASP A 292 -3.50 1.84 8.00
N SER A 293 -3.88 0.98 7.06
CA SER A 293 -3.68 1.16 5.61
C SER A 293 -4.14 2.48 5.02
N ASN A 294 -5.24 3.08 5.49
CA ASN A 294 -5.81 4.30 4.91
C ASN A 294 -6.03 5.44 5.91
N THR A 295 -5.79 5.22 7.20
CA THR A 295 -6.10 6.20 8.25
C THR A 295 -4.92 6.42 9.18
N LEU A 296 -4.36 7.63 9.16
CA LEU A 296 -3.46 8.11 10.20
C LEU A 296 -4.29 8.56 11.41
N LYS A 297 -4.26 7.77 12.50
CA LYS A 297 -4.96 8.08 13.76
C LYS A 297 -4.35 9.29 14.47
N GLU A 298 -5.16 9.97 15.28
CA GLU A 298 -4.78 11.19 15.99
C GLU A 298 -3.50 11.03 16.83
N ILE A 299 -3.36 9.93 17.57
CA ILE A 299 -2.15 9.64 18.37
C ILE A 299 -0.85 9.63 17.55
N ASN A 300 -0.92 9.29 16.25
CA ASN A 300 0.23 9.38 15.36
C ASN A 300 0.42 10.81 14.85
N ARG A 301 -0.67 11.55 14.54
CA ARG A 301 -0.62 12.97 14.15
C ARG A 301 0.02 13.81 15.24
N GLU A 302 -0.47 13.69 16.47
CA GLU A 302 0.11 14.34 17.66
C GLU A 302 1.61 14.03 17.81
N TYR A 303 2.01 12.76 17.66
CA TYR A 303 3.43 12.38 17.76
C TYR A 303 4.28 13.01 16.64
N ILE A 304 3.79 13.02 15.40
CA ILE A 304 4.49 13.58 14.23
C ILE A 304 4.61 15.11 14.37
N GLN A 305 3.50 15.81 14.64
CA GLN A 305 3.45 17.26 14.84
C GLN A 305 4.39 17.72 15.97
N LYS A 306 4.36 17.00 17.10
CA LYS A 306 5.16 17.32 18.30
C LYS A 306 6.66 17.27 18.04
N ASN A 307 7.12 16.27 17.28
CA ASN A 307 8.54 15.98 17.14
C ASN A 307 9.16 16.51 15.83
N LYS A 308 8.36 16.73 14.76
CA LYS A 308 8.80 17.28 13.45
C LYS A 308 9.97 16.53 12.81
N LEU A 309 9.71 15.28 12.45
CA LEU A 309 10.73 14.27 12.13
C LEU A 309 10.72 13.84 10.67
N ASP A 310 11.84 13.33 10.20
CA ASP A 310 11.88 12.49 9.00
C ASP A 310 10.96 11.27 9.19
N VAL A 311 10.35 10.78 8.11
CA VAL A 311 9.42 9.63 8.15
C VAL A 311 9.73 8.66 7.02
N ASN A 312 10.07 7.42 7.40
CA ASN A 312 10.18 6.29 6.48
C ASN A 312 8.92 5.42 6.55
N ILE A 313 8.16 5.34 5.46
CA ILE A 313 7.01 4.43 5.32
C ILE A 313 7.50 3.06 4.86
N LEU A 314 7.10 2.00 5.55
CA LEU A 314 7.43 0.61 5.22
C LEU A 314 6.27 -0.05 4.47
N GLY A 315 6.54 -0.42 3.21
CA GLY A 315 5.61 -1.16 2.36
C GLY A 315 4.88 -0.35 1.30
N GLY A 316 4.20 -1.11 0.44
CA GLY A 316 3.47 -0.60 -0.73
C GLY A 316 2.19 0.17 -0.38
N LYS A 317 1.47 0.63 -1.41
CA LYS A 317 0.25 1.44 -1.25
C LYS A 317 -0.92 0.69 -0.60
N VAL A 318 -1.06 -0.62 -0.83
CA VAL A 318 -1.99 -1.52 -0.09
C VAL A 318 -1.61 -1.71 1.39
N SER A 319 -0.33 -1.52 1.73
CA SER A 319 0.17 -1.56 3.11
C SER A 319 -0.08 -0.22 3.80
N ILE A 320 0.42 0.89 3.26
CA ILE A 320 0.17 2.25 3.75
C ILE A 320 -0.14 3.12 2.54
N SER A 321 -1.34 3.67 2.42
CA SER A 321 -1.77 4.35 1.20
C SER A 321 -1.20 5.76 1.04
N ASP A 322 -1.33 6.30 -0.17
CA ASP A 322 -0.87 7.65 -0.45
C ASP A 322 -1.69 8.74 0.26
N ARG A 323 -2.88 8.39 0.81
CA ARG A 323 -3.62 9.26 1.75
C ARG A 323 -2.90 9.36 3.08
N VAL A 324 -2.43 8.25 3.66
CA VAL A 324 -1.62 8.28 4.90
C VAL A 324 -0.31 9.05 4.66
N LEU A 325 0.33 8.88 3.50
CA LEU A 325 1.49 9.68 3.08
C LEU A 325 1.18 11.18 2.96
N ARG A 326 0.01 11.55 2.42
CA ARG A 326 -0.47 12.93 2.31
C ARG A 326 -0.70 13.53 3.70
N ASP A 327 -1.39 12.80 4.58
CA ASP A 327 -1.63 13.17 5.97
C ASP A 327 -0.32 13.46 6.71
N ILE A 328 0.66 12.54 6.66
CA ILE A 328 1.99 12.73 7.26
C ILE A 328 2.65 14.03 6.77
N LYS A 329 2.57 14.33 5.47
CA LYS A 329 3.14 15.56 4.89
C LYS A 329 2.40 16.83 5.32
N ILE A 330 1.10 16.75 5.62
CA ILE A 330 0.32 17.84 6.20
C ILE A 330 0.75 18.08 7.65
N GLU A 331 0.87 17.03 8.47
CA GLU A 331 1.28 17.15 9.88
C GLU A 331 2.71 17.72 10.05
N LEU A 332 3.59 17.43 9.09
CA LEU A 332 4.95 17.97 9.05
C LEU A 332 5.02 19.38 8.42
N GLY A 333 3.91 19.92 7.91
CA GLY A 333 3.85 21.23 7.23
C GLY A 333 4.57 21.27 5.89
N ILE A 334 4.92 20.12 5.30
CA ILE A 334 5.60 19.98 4.01
C ILE A 334 4.65 20.38 2.87
N ILE A 335 3.38 19.99 3.01
CA ILE A 335 2.28 20.44 2.16
C ILE A 335 1.19 21.04 3.05
N LYS A 336 0.35 21.91 2.49
CA LYS A 336 -0.87 22.36 3.18
C LYS A 336 -1.99 21.35 2.97
N GLU A 337 -2.92 21.29 3.93
CA GLU A 337 -4.21 20.65 3.71
C GLU A 337 -4.89 21.31 2.49
N GLU A 338 -5.35 20.49 1.57
CA GLU A 338 -6.05 20.95 0.36
C GLU A 338 -7.51 21.22 0.70
N ILE A 339 -7.87 22.50 0.78
CA ILE A 339 -9.22 22.96 1.07
C ILE A 339 -9.80 23.56 -0.23
N PRO A 340 -10.54 22.80 -1.04
CA PRO A 340 -11.17 23.31 -2.26
C PRO A 340 -12.03 24.54 -1.98
N SER A 341 -11.94 25.54 -2.88
CA SER A 341 -12.56 26.86 -2.76
C SER A 341 -13.67 27.13 -3.78
N ASN A 342 -13.87 26.19 -4.71
CA ASN A 342 -14.91 26.21 -5.72
C ASN A 342 -15.31 24.78 -6.12
N ILE A 343 -16.45 24.66 -6.80
CA ILE A 343 -17.04 23.37 -7.20
C ILE A 343 -16.10 22.51 -8.06
N LYS A 344 -15.26 23.13 -8.91
CA LYS A 344 -14.30 22.39 -9.76
C LYS A 344 -13.20 21.75 -8.93
N GLU A 345 -12.57 22.51 -8.04
CA GLU A 345 -11.58 21.98 -7.08
C GLU A 345 -12.20 20.90 -6.20
N LEU A 346 -13.44 21.10 -5.73
CA LEU A 346 -14.14 20.10 -4.93
C LEU A 346 -14.35 18.79 -5.71
N LYS A 347 -14.75 18.86 -6.98
CA LYS A 347 -14.84 17.67 -7.85
C LYS A 347 -13.47 16.98 -7.97
N GLU A 348 -12.39 17.72 -8.22
CA GLU A 348 -11.04 17.18 -8.35
C GLU A 348 -10.49 16.52 -7.06
N VAL A 349 -11.01 16.91 -5.89
CA VAL A 349 -10.75 16.21 -4.62
C VAL A 349 -11.62 14.95 -4.51
N ILE A 350 -12.93 15.03 -4.77
CA ILE A 350 -13.85 13.88 -4.72
C ILE A 350 -13.40 12.78 -5.69
N ASP A 351 -13.19 13.10 -6.97
CA ASP A 351 -12.78 12.15 -8.01
C ASP A 351 -11.51 11.37 -7.61
N ARG A 352 -10.58 12.05 -6.94
CA ARG A 352 -9.30 11.48 -6.49
C ARG A 352 -9.45 10.57 -5.27
N GLU A 353 -10.27 10.96 -4.29
CA GLU A 353 -10.57 10.10 -3.14
C GLU A 353 -11.36 8.84 -3.54
N LEU A 354 -12.27 8.96 -4.53
CA LEU A 354 -12.99 7.82 -5.10
C LEU A 354 -12.08 6.90 -5.93
N LYS A 355 -11.16 7.46 -6.74
CA LYS A 355 -10.13 6.70 -7.47
C LYS A 355 -9.20 5.91 -6.55
N ASP A 356 -8.89 6.46 -5.37
CA ASP A 356 -8.12 5.76 -4.34
C ASP A 356 -8.91 4.63 -3.62
N ILE A 357 -10.17 4.37 -4.00
CA ILE A 357 -11.09 3.40 -3.35
C ILE A 357 -11.22 3.67 -1.84
N ASN A 358 -11.21 4.95 -1.45
CA ASN A 358 -11.34 5.35 -0.04
C ASN A 358 -12.81 5.26 0.40
N LYS A 359 -13.08 4.52 1.48
CA LYS A 359 -14.46 4.33 1.98
C LYS A 359 -14.96 5.52 2.78
N ASN A 360 -14.17 5.97 3.74
CA ASN A 360 -14.57 7.01 4.69
C ASN A 360 -13.80 8.29 4.33
N ILE A 361 -14.48 9.23 3.67
CA ILE A 361 -13.88 10.44 3.12
C ILE A 361 -14.41 11.64 3.90
N THR A 362 -13.50 12.54 4.29
CA THR A 362 -13.86 13.81 4.91
C THR A 362 -13.13 14.92 4.16
N ILE A 363 -13.88 15.89 3.64
CA ILE A 363 -13.36 17.02 2.85
C ILE A 363 -13.82 18.31 3.50
N LYS A 364 -12.89 19.21 3.79
CA LYS A 364 -13.19 20.61 4.13
C LYS A 364 -13.30 21.41 2.83
N TYR A 365 -14.29 22.29 2.75
CA TYR A 365 -14.50 23.20 1.62
C TYR A 365 -14.57 24.64 2.12
N GLN A 366 -13.92 25.56 1.40
CA GLN A 366 -13.85 26.97 1.75
C GLN A 366 -15.09 27.71 1.26
N GLY A 367 -15.89 28.22 2.19
CA GLY A 367 -17.19 28.84 1.94
C GLY A 367 -18.35 27.97 2.40
N THR A 368 -19.56 28.36 2.02
CA THR A 368 -20.81 27.62 2.29
C THR A 368 -21.24 26.88 1.03
N LEU A 369 -21.10 25.56 1.03
CA LEU A 369 -21.62 24.67 -0.01
C LEU A 369 -23.12 24.42 0.21
N LYS A 370 -23.87 24.28 -0.89
CA LYS A 370 -25.28 23.84 -0.85
C LYS A 370 -25.39 22.33 -1.05
N MET A 371 -26.44 21.73 -0.50
CA MET A 371 -26.65 20.29 -0.63
C MET A 371 -26.87 19.89 -2.09
N GLU A 372 -27.59 20.70 -2.87
CA GLU A 372 -27.89 20.44 -4.28
C GLU A 372 -26.62 20.46 -5.16
N GLU A 373 -25.63 21.30 -4.81
CA GLU A 373 -24.34 21.36 -5.49
C GLU A 373 -23.52 20.09 -5.21
N LEU A 374 -23.52 19.62 -3.95
CA LEU A 374 -22.89 18.36 -3.58
C LEU A 374 -23.60 17.16 -4.23
N THR A 375 -24.93 17.09 -4.17
CA THR A 375 -25.73 16.03 -4.80
C THR A 375 -25.38 15.89 -6.27
N LYS A 376 -25.31 17.00 -7.02
CA LYS A 376 -24.93 16.99 -8.43
C LYS A 376 -23.52 16.44 -8.67
N LEU A 377 -22.54 16.77 -7.83
CA LEU A 377 -21.19 16.22 -7.94
C LEU A 377 -21.15 14.70 -7.69
N ILE A 378 -21.95 14.21 -6.74
CA ILE A 378 -22.08 12.78 -6.46
C ILE A 378 -22.81 12.06 -7.61
N GLU A 379 -23.89 12.63 -8.15
CA GLU A 379 -24.58 12.12 -9.34
C GLU A 379 -23.65 12.05 -10.56
N GLU A 380 -22.80 13.06 -10.78
CA GLU A 380 -21.79 13.05 -11.85
C GLU A 380 -20.79 11.90 -11.67
N ALA A 381 -20.36 11.60 -10.44
CA ALA A 381 -19.42 10.49 -10.16
C ALA A 381 -19.99 9.09 -10.47
N PHE A 382 -21.32 8.92 -10.46
CA PHE A 382 -21.98 7.68 -10.90
C PHE A 382 -22.17 7.60 -12.42
N ASN A 383 -22.07 8.71 -13.16
CA ASN A 383 -22.54 8.82 -14.55
C ASN A 383 -21.49 9.36 -15.53
N ASP A 384 -20.26 9.64 -15.11
CA ASP A 384 -19.19 10.12 -15.99
C ASP A 384 -18.60 9.03 -16.92
N GLY A 385 -18.99 7.76 -16.70
CA GLY A 385 -18.52 6.60 -17.45
C GLY A 385 -17.03 6.32 -17.30
N SER A 386 -16.41 6.81 -16.23
CA SER A 386 -15.11 6.34 -15.80
C SER A 386 -15.20 4.90 -15.28
N TYR A 387 -14.05 4.24 -15.15
CA TYR A 387 -13.95 2.97 -14.42
C TYR A 387 -14.59 3.05 -13.02
N ILE A 388 -14.42 4.17 -12.32
CA ILE A 388 -14.94 4.34 -10.95
C ILE A 388 -16.46 4.41 -10.94
N SER A 389 -17.10 5.01 -11.94
CA SER A 389 -18.56 5.07 -12.00
C SER A 389 -19.19 3.67 -12.05
N GLY A 390 -18.53 2.70 -12.69
CA GLY A 390 -18.93 1.30 -12.69
C GLY A 390 -18.46 0.47 -11.48
N VAL A 391 -17.54 0.99 -10.65
CA VAL A 391 -17.07 0.31 -9.41
C VAL A 391 -17.80 0.82 -8.15
N LEU A 392 -18.40 2.00 -8.20
CA LEU A 392 -19.24 2.54 -7.13
C LEU A 392 -20.52 1.71 -6.97
N ASN A 393 -20.78 1.27 -5.74
CA ASN A 393 -22.02 0.58 -5.36
C ASN A 393 -23.01 1.55 -4.70
N SER A 394 -22.53 2.43 -3.82
CA SER A 394 -23.36 3.43 -3.14
C SER A 394 -22.51 4.49 -2.45
N ILE A 395 -22.96 5.74 -2.40
CA ILE A 395 -22.38 6.82 -1.59
C ILE A 395 -23.46 7.38 -0.68
N SER A 396 -23.27 7.32 0.63
CA SER A 396 -24.04 8.11 1.59
C SER A 396 -23.18 9.28 2.07
N TYR A 397 -23.75 10.49 2.13
CA TYR A 397 -23.00 11.70 2.44
C TYR A 397 -23.77 12.66 3.35
N THR A 398 -23.01 13.47 4.08
CA THR A 398 -23.52 14.54 4.94
C THR A 398 -22.73 15.83 4.68
N LEU A 399 -23.40 16.96 4.89
CA LEU A 399 -22.85 18.30 4.73
C LEU A 399 -23.16 19.12 5.98
N SER A 400 -22.12 19.67 6.60
CA SER A 400 -22.23 20.56 7.76
C SER A 400 -21.54 21.89 7.46
N ASN A 401 -22.24 23.00 7.68
CA ASN A 401 -21.75 24.34 7.37
C ASN A 401 -21.45 25.08 8.68
N THR A 402 -20.17 25.37 8.94
CA THR A 402 -19.69 26.01 10.17
C THR A 402 -18.87 27.26 9.84
N GLY A 403 -19.47 28.44 10.04
CA GLY A 403 -18.81 29.72 9.76
C GLY A 403 -18.50 29.89 8.27
N SER A 404 -17.21 30.01 7.93
CA SER A 404 -16.73 30.11 6.54
C SER A 404 -16.24 28.78 5.95
N LEU A 405 -16.55 27.64 6.59
CA LEU A 405 -16.17 26.31 6.11
C LEU A 405 -17.38 25.38 6.02
N SER A 406 -17.40 24.57 4.98
CA SER A 406 -18.24 23.38 4.87
C SER A 406 -17.41 22.13 5.16
N SER A 407 -17.99 21.17 5.86
CA SER A 407 -17.44 19.83 6.07
C SER A 407 -18.33 18.81 5.40
N ILE A 408 -17.76 18.08 4.45
CA ILE A 408 -18.40 16.97 3.75
C ILE A 408 -17.86 15.68 4.36
N THR A 409 -18.75 14.77 4.77
CA THR A 409 -18.37 13.40 5.15
C THR A 409 -19.12 12.43 4.24
N MET A 410 -18.40 11.49 3.63
CA MET A 410 -18.94 10.47 2.73
C MET A 410 -18.51 9.08 3.19
N ASP A 411 -19.47 8.17 3.25
CA ASP A 411 -19.26 6.73 3.41
C ASP A 411 -19.59 6.04 2.08
N VAL A 412 -18.58 5.42 1.47
CA VAL A 412 -18.60 4.87 0.12
C VAL A 412 -18.49 3.35 0.14
N SER A 413 -19.39 2.69 -0.58
CA SER A 413 -19.33 1.28 -0.91
C SER A 413 -18.91 1.09 -2.37
N TYR A 414 -18.05 0.10 -2.60
CA TYR A 414 -17.49 -0.27 -3.90
C TYR A 414 -17.70 -1.77 -4.12
N LEU A 415 -17.75 -2.22 -5.37
CA LEU A 415 -17.89 -3.64 -5.74
C LEU A 415 -16.75 -4.53 -5.23
N HIS A 416 -15.58 -3.94 -4.95
CA HIS A 416 -14.40 -4.63 -4.44
C HIS A 416 -13.57 -3.72 -3.52
N THR A 417 -12.61 -4.31 -2.81
CA THR A 417 -11.73 -3.60 -1.87
C THR A 417 -10.49 -3.02 -2.56
N LYS A 418 -9.84 -2.02 -1.94
CA LYS A 418 -8.56 -1.46 -2.41
C LYS A 418 -7.45 -2.51 -2.65
N ALA A 419 -7.45 -3.60 -1.90
CA ALA A 419 -6.51 -4.71 -2.10
C ALA A 419 -6.85 -5.60 -3.31
N GLN A 420 -8.12 -5.60 -3.74
CA GLN A 420 -8.55 -6.23 -4.98
C GLN A 420 -8.31 -5.30 -6.18
N GLU A 421 -8.41 -3.98 -6.00
CA GLU A 421 -8.00 -3.00 -7.02
C GLU A 421 -6.50 -3.10 -7.34
N GLU A 422 -5.61 -3.12 -6.34
CA GLU A 422 -4.17 -3.29 -6.60
C GLU A 422 -3.86 -4.67 -7.22
N TYR A 423 -4.67 -5.70 -6.95
CA TYR A 423 -4.57 -6.98 -7.68
C TYR A 423 -4.99 -6.84 -9.15
N ILE A 424 -6.09 -6.11 -9.45
CA ILE A 424 -6.50 -5.80 -10.82
C ILE A 424 -5.37 -5.09 -11.56
N ASP A 425 -4.74 -4.08 -10.94
CA ASP A 425 -3.62 -3.33 -11.56
C ASP A 425 -2.44 -4.25 -11.89
N ILE A 426 -1.98 -5.07 -10.93
CA ILE A 426 -0.88 -6.02 -11.11
C ILE A 426 -1.21 -7.05 -12.21
N GLU A 427 -2.46 -7.52 -12.25
CA GLU A 427 -2.91 -8.54 -13.20
C GLU A 427 -3.08 -7.96 -14.61
N VAL A 428 -3.58 -6.72 -14.73
CA VAL A 428 -3.61 -5.95 -15.98
C VAL A 428 -2.20 -5.77 -16.53
N ASP A 429 -1.23 -5.31 -15.73
CA ASP A 429 0.18 -5.20 -16.13
C ASP A 429 0.75 -6.55 -16.61
N ARG A 430 0.43 -7.65 -15.90
CA ARG A 430 0.84 -9.01 -16.27
C ARG A 430 0.26 -9.42 -17.62
N ILE A 431 -1.02 -9.15 -17.87
CA ILE A 431 -1.73 -9.50 -19.10
C ILE A 431 -1.19 -8.67 -20.27
N ILE A 432 -1.14 -7.34 -20.13
CA ILE A 432 -0.67 -6.43 -21.18
C ILE A 432 0.76 -6.77 -21.61
N LYS A 433 1.66 -7.07 -20.66
CA LYS A 433 3.03 -7.51 -20.96
C LYS A 433 3.11 -8.79 -21.80
N ASN A 434 2.13 -9.68 -21.70
CA ASN A 434 2.09 -10.95 -22.43
C ASN A 434 1.43 -10.82 -23.81
N ILE A 435 0.37 -10.01 -23.93
CA ILE A 435 -0.45 -9.94 -25.15
C ILE A 435 -0.05 -8.78 -26.08
N ILE A 436 0.41 -7.65 -25.55
CA ILE A 436 0.75 -6.45 -26.34
C ILE A 436 2.23 -6.48 -26.74
N LYS A 437 2.49 -6.29 -28.03
CA LYS A 437 3.83 -6.29 -28.62
C LYS A 437 4.25 -4.88 -29.03
N PRO A 438 5.55 -4.53 -28.93
CA PRO A 438 6.07 -3.27 -29.48
C PRO A 438 5.68 -3.10 -30.95
N GLY A 439 5.22 -1.90 -31.31
CA GLY A 439 4.80 -1.57 -32.67
C GLY A 439 3.33 -1.86 -33.01
N MET A 440 2.52 -2.43 -32.10
CA MET A 440 1.08 -2.57 -32.31
C MET A 440 0.37 -1.22 -32.40
N ILE A 441 -0.42 -1.02 -33.46
CA ILE A 441 -1.32 0.14 -33.63
C ILE A 441 -2.58 0.02 -32.75
N GLU A 442 -3.34 1.12 -32.60
CA GLU A 442 -4.56 1.17 -31.75
C GLU A 442 -5.52 0.01 -32.03
N LEU A 443 -5.93 -0.17 -33.30
CA LEU A 443 -6.83 -1.26 -33.71
C LEU A 443 -6.31 -2.66 -33.33
N GLN A 444 -4.99 -2.89 -33.44
CA GLN A 444 -4.39 -4.17 -33.07
C GLN A 444 -4.40 -4.38 -31.56
N LYS A 445 -4.13 -3.35 -30.76
CA LYS A 445 -4.22 -3.40 -29.30
C LYS A 445 -5.65 -3.72 -28.85
N VAL A 446 -6.63 -2.97 -29.34
CA VAL A 446 -8.05 -3.13 -28.98
C VAL A 446 -8.56 -4.52 -29.34
N LYS A 447 -8.28 -4.99 -30.56
CA LYS A 447 -8.63 -6.36 -30.96
C LYS A 447 -7.93 -7.43 -30.10
N THR A 448 -6.66 -7.23 -29.75
CA THR A 448 -5.92 -8.18 -28.92
C THR A 448 -6.48 -8.27 -27.49
N ILE A 449 -6.95 -7.15 -26.93
CA ILE A 449 -7.60 -7.09 -25.61
C ILE A 449 -8.98 -7.76 -25.64
N HIS A 450 -9.80 -7.43 -26.64
CA HIS A 450 -11.08 -8.07 -26.91
C HIS A 450 -10.94 -9.61 -27.03
N ASP A 451 -10.07 -10.07 -27.93
CA ASP A 451 -9.79 -11.49 -28.16
C ASP A 451 -9.22 -12.19 -26.91
N TYR A 452 -8.57 -11.45 -26.00
CA TYR A 452 -8.06 -12.00 -24.75
C TYR A 452 -9.20 -12.23 -23.75
N ILE A 453 -10.10 -11.26 -23.57
CA ILE A 453 -11.22 -11.39 -22.60
C ILE A 453 -12.11 -12.59 -22.98
N ILE A 454 -12.58 -12.68 -24.22
CA ILE A 454 -13.46 -13.79 -24.68
C ILE A 454 -12.79 -15.16 -24.49
N LYS A 455 -11.46 -15.26 -24.61
CA LYS A 455 -10.74 -16.53 -24.42
C LYS A 455 -10.48 -16.91 -22.97
N ASN A 456 -10.63 -15.99 -22.02
CA ASN A 456 -10.22 -16.18 -20.61
C ASN A 456 -11.35 -15.89 -19.61
N ALA A 457 -12.52 -15.47 -20.08
CA ALA A 457 -13.72 -15.26 -19.30
C ALA A 457 -14.83 -16.25 -19.70
N VAL A 458 -15.82 -16.41 -18.81
CA VAL A 458 -17.08 -17.12 -19.05
C VAL A 458 -18.18 -16.38 -18.28
N TYR A 459 -19.31 -16.07 -18.96
CA TYR A 459 -20.43 -15.37 -18.33
C TYR A 459 -20.98 -16.19 -17.16
N SER A 460 -21.01 -15.59 -15.96
CA SER A 460 -21.50 -16.27 -14.77
C SER A 460 -21.79 -15.35 -13.58
N GLU A 461 -22.97 -15.50 -13.00
CA GLU A 461 -23.31 -14.97 -11.67
C GLU A 461 -22.65 -15.77 -10.52
N LYS A 462 -22.11 -16.96 -10.80
CA LYS A 462 -21.59 -17.89 -9.78
C LYS A 462 -20.09 -17.68 -9.55
N THR A 463 -19.78 -16.63 -8.80
CA THR A 463 -18.42 -16.13 -8.52
C THR A 463 -18.07 -16.17 -7.03
N ASN A 464 -16.77 -16.12 -6.69
CA ASN A 464 -16.30 -16.11 -5.29
C ASN A 464 -16.45 -14.73 -4.61
N THR A 465 -16.57 -13.67 -5.40
CA THR A 465 -16.78 -12.28 -4.98
C THR A 465 -17.86 -11.66 -5.87
N SER A 466 -18.14 -10.34 -5.77
CA SER A 466 -19.19 -9.70 -6.58
C SER A 466 -19.04 -10.04 -8.08
N PRO A 467 -20.07 -10.64 -8.74
CA PRO A 467 -20.00 -11.03 -10.15
C PRO A 467 -19.81 -9.84 -11.10
N HIS A 468 -20.04 -8.61 -10.60
CA HIS A 468 -19.92 -7.35 -11.33
C HIS A 468 -18.50 -6.74 -11.30
N SER A 469 -17.58 -7.26 -10.48
CA SER A 469 -16.24 -6.67 -10.33
C SER A 469 -15.24 -7.22 -11.37
N ALA A 470 -14.43 -6.35 -11.97
CA ALA A 470 -13.28 -6.77 -12.78
C ALA A 470 -12.32 -7.73 -12.02
N TYR A 471 -12.29 -7.68 -10.69
CA TYR A 471 -11.49 -8.60 -9.86
C TYR A 471 -11.89 -10.06 -10.07
N THR A 472 -13.20 -10.38 -10.11
CA THR A 472 -13.64 -11.77 -10.31
C THR A 472 -13.34 -12.26 -11.72
N LEU A 473 -13.48 -11.39 -12.73
CA LEU A 473 -13.19 -11.76 -14.11
C LEU A 473 -11.71 -12.09 -14.30
N LEU A 474 -10.81 -11.20 -13.85
CA LEU A 474 -9.37 -11.34 -14.05
C LEU A 474 -8.76 -12.45 -13.18
N LYS A 475 -9.34 -12.75 -12.03
CA LYS A 475 -8.83 -13.77 -11.10
C LYS A 475 -9.42 -15.16 -11.33
N ASP A 476 -10.74 -15.24 -11.45
CA ASP A 476 -11.49 -16.50 -11.45
C ASP A 476 -12.01 -16.87 -12.86
N GLY A 477 -11.82 -16.01 -13.86
CA GLY A 477 -12.28 -16.20 -15.24
C GLY A 477 -13.80 -16.08 -15.39
N LYS A 478 -14.49 -15.39 -14.47
CA LYS A 478 -15.96 -15.36 -14.39
C LYS A 478 -16.52 -14.04 -13.89
N GLY A 479 -17.61 -13.61 -14.49
CA GLY A 479 -18.41 -12.46 -14.07
C GLY A 479 -19.59 -12.22 -15.02
N VAL A 480 -20.34 -11.15 -14.79
CA VAL A 480 -21.41 -10.66 -15.69
C VAL A 480 -20.94 -9.45 -16.52
N CYS A 481 -21.79 -8.89 -17.37
CA CYS A 481 -21.48 -7.82 -18.33
C CYS A 481 -20.67 -6.66 -17.74
N GLN A 482 -21.02 -6.20 -16.54
CA GLN A 482 -20.29 -5.15 -15.82
C GLN A 482 -18.82 -5.54 -15.51
N ALA A 483 -18.55 -6.79 -15.16
CA ALA A 483 -17.18 -7.26 -14.94
C ALA A 483 -16.39 -7.36 -16.25
N TYR A 484 -17.03 -7.78 -17.35
CA TYR A 484 -16.45 -7.78 -18.70
C TYR A 484 -16.06 -6.36 -19.12
N ALA A 485 -17.00 -5.41 -19.03
CA ALA A 485 -16.80 -4.01 -19.42
C ALA A 485 -15.72 -3.31 -18.55
N LEU A 486 -15.66 -3.59 -17.25
CA LEU A 486 -14.67 -3.01 -16.34
C LEU A 486 -13.26 -3.60 -16.51
N ALA A 487 -13.15 -4.93 -16.73
CA ALA A 487 -11.85 -5.54 -17.02
C ALA A 487 -11.31 -5.08 -18.38
N THR A 488 -12.18 -4.99 -19.38
CA THR A 488 -11.88 -4.43 -20.70
C THR A 488 -11.44 -2.97 -20.58
N TYR A 489 -12.15 -2.13 -19.82
CA TYR A 489 -11.77 -0.74 -19.54
C TYR A 489 -10.32 -0.65 -19.04
N LYS A 490 -9.97 -1.42 -17.99
CA LYS A 490 -8.65 -1.36 -17.36
C LYS A 490 -7.53 -1.81 -18.31
N LEU A 491 -7.77 -2.84 -19.13
CA LEU A 491 -6.82 -3.28 -20.14
C LEU A 491 -6.63 -2.24 -21.26
N LEU A 492 -7.70 -1.55 -21.68
CA LEU A 492 -7.64 -0.48 -22.68
C LEU A 492 -6.90 0.76 -22.15
N ASP A 493 -7.22 1.20 -20.93
CA ASP A 493 -6.59 2.34 -20.27
C ASP A 493 -5.07 2.11 -20.09
N ALA A 494 -4.67 0.91 -19.64
CA ALA A 494 -3.27 0.53 -19.48
C ALA A 494 -2.43 0.56 -20.78
N VAL A 495 -3.06 0.51 -21.95
CA VAL A 495 -2.38 0.65 -23.26
C VAL A 495 -2.53 2.02 -23.92
N GLY A 496 -3.15 2.97 -23.20
CA GLY A 496 -3.40 4.34 -23.63
C GLY A 496 -4.59 4.50 -24.58
N ILE A 497 -5.57 3.58 -24.54
CA ILE A 497 -6.80 3.68 -25.34
C ILE A 497 -7.92 4.32 -24.50
N ASP A 498 -8.21 5.57 -24.86
CA ASP A 498 -9.32 6.39 -24.39
C ASP A 498 -10.66 5.65 -24.58
N ASN A 499 -11.36 5.39 -23.48
CA ASN A 499 -12.59 4.60 -23.46
C ASN A 499 -13.49 4.95 -22.26
N TYR A 500 -14.78 4.62 -22.38
CA TYR A 500 -15.79 4.80 -21.33
C TYR A 500 -16.44 3.47 -20.97
N TYR A 501 -16.78 3.33 -19.69
CA TYR A 501 -17.75 2.36 -19.19
C TYR A 501 -19.16 2.90 -19.46
N VAL A 502 -19.99 2.10 -20.12
CA VAL A 502 -21.33 2.51 -20.58
C VAL A 502 -22.38 1.57 -19.99
N THR A 503 -23.48 2.13 -19.51
CA THR A 503 -24.66 1.40 -19.03
C THR A 503 -25.89 1.70 -19.89
N GLY A 504 -26.86 0.79 -19.81
CA GLY A 504 -28.17 0.96 -20.39
C GLY A 504 -28.97 -0.32 -20.28
N VAL A 505 -29.78 -0.60 -21.30
CA VAL A 505 -30.45 -1.89 -21.48
C VAL A 505 -30.09 -2.53 -22.81
N ALA A 506 -30.13 -3.85 -22.86
CA ALA A 506 -29.99 -4.64 -24.09
C ALA A 506 -31.18 -5.59 -24.27
N ASN A 507 -31.49 -5.97 -25.51
CA ASN A 507 -32.65 -6.79 -25.87
C ASN A 507 -32.27 -7.91 -26.83
N ASP A 508 -32.19 -9.14 -26.29
CA ASP A 508 -31.87 -10.37 -27.01
C ASP A 508 -33.04 -10.94 -27.84
N GLY A 509 -34.21 -10.28 -27.78
CA GLY A 509 -35.47 -10.74 -28.35
C GLY A 509 -36.40 -11.45 -27.34
N SER A 510 -35.94 -11.74 -26.13
CA SER A 510 -36.75 -12.31 -25.03
C SER A 510 -37.26 -11.24 -24.06
N GLY A 511 -36.52 -10.14 -23.88
CA GLY A 511 -36.89 -9.00 -23.06
C GLY A 511 -35.82 -7.91 -23.07
N SER A 512 -36.00 -6.84 -22.29
CA SER A 512 -34.94 -5.84 -22.07
C SER A 512 -34.37 -5.95 -20.66
N GLU A 513 -33.06 -6.13 -20.55
CA GLU A 513 -32.34 -6.27 -19.27
C GLU A 513 -31.26 -5.20 -19.09
N PRO A 514 -30.90 -4.83 -17.85
CA PRO A 514 -29.80 -3.90 -17.59
C PRO A 514 -28.46 -4.47 -18.07
N HIS A 515 -27.72 -3.68 -18.85
CA HIS A 515 -26.50 -4.15 -19.50
C HIS A 515 -25.38 -3.12 -19.45
N ALA A 516 -24.13 -3.59 -19.62
CA ALA A 516 -22.93 -2.76 -19.58
C ALA A 516 -21.89 -3.16 -20.62
N TRP A 517 -21.31 -2.18 -21.31
CA TRP A 517 -20.35 -2.35 -22.40
C TRP A 517 -19.35 -1.18 -22.44
N ASN A 518 -18.49 -1.12 -23.45
CA ASN A 518 -17.51 -0.04 -23.62
C ASN A 518 -17.81 0.85 -24.83
N LEU A 519 -17.47 2.13 -24.71
CA LEU A 519 -17.28 3.04 -25.85
C LEU A 519 -15.77 3.29 -26.00
N VAL A 520 -15.19 2.90 -27.12
CA VAL A 520 -13.73 2.83 -27.34
C VAL A 520 -13.30 3.75 -28.47
N ARG A 521 -12.19 4.49 -28.27
CA ARG A 521 -11.61 5.35 -29.28
C ARG A 521 -10.52 4.65 -30.09
N VAL A 522 -10.68 4.62 -31.42
CA VAL A 522 -9.70 4.06 -32.38
C VAL A 522 -9.56 5.01 -33.57
N ASP A 523 -8.32 5.33 -33.96
CA ASP A 523 -7.99 6.27 -35.04
C ASP A 523 -8.70 7.65 -34.88
N GLY A 524 -8.84 8.11 -33.63
CA GLY A 524 -9.52 9.37 -33.31
C GLY A 524 -11.05 9.37 -33.51
N ARG A 525 -11.67 8.19 -33.64
CA ARG A 525 -13.13 8.01 -33.75
C ARG A 525 -13.61 7.09 -32.63
N TYR A 526 -14.83 7.32 -32.13
CA TYR A 526 -15.45 6.46 -31.12
C TYR A 526 -16.33 5.40 -31.78
N TYR A 527 -16.30 4.20 -31.20
CA TYR A 527 -17.11 3.04 -31.57
C TYR A 527 -17.59 2.34 -30.29
N HIS A 528 -18.74 1.67 -30.33
CA HIS A 528 -19.14 0.78 -29.25
C HIS A 528 -18.43 -0.58 -29.40
N MET A 529 -18.16 -1.21 -28.26
CA MET A 529 -17.59 -2.54 -28.18
C MET A 529 -18.22 -3.25 -27.00
N ASP A 530 -19.00 -4.30 -27.26
CA ASP A 530 -19.53 -5.18 -26.22
C ASP A 530 -18.87 -6.55 -26.28
N VAL A 531 -17.92 -6.74 -25.36
CA VAL A 531 -17.16 -7.99 -25.23
C VAL A 531 -18.00 -9.09 -24.56
N THR A 532 -19.15 -8.75 -23.97
CA THR A 532 -20.07 -9.71 -23.36
C THR A 532 -20.89 -10.42 -24.44
N TRP A 533 -21.52 -9.67 -25.34
CA TRP A 533 -22.30 -10.26 -26.44
C TRP A 533 -21.45 -10.80 -27.59
N ASP A 534 -20.15 -10.47 -27.65
CA ASP A 534 -19.16 -11.16 -28.49
C ASP A 534 -18.55 -12.43 -27.84
N ASP A 535 -18.91 -12.75 -26.58
CA ASP A 535 -18.58 -14.04 -25.94
C ASP A 535 -19.63 -15.11 -26.30
N PRO A 536 -19.25 -16.21 -26.98
CA PRO A 536 -20.19 -17.26 -27.39
C PRO A 536 -20.63 -18.21 -26.25
N GLU A 537 -20.33 -17.89 -24.97
CA GLU A 537 -20.72 -18.62 -23.76
C GLU A 537 -20.31 -20.11 -23.71
N VAL A 538 -19.29 -20.51 -24.47
CA VAL A 538 -18.92 -21.92 -24.63
C VAL A 538 -18.22 -22.46 -23.38
N VAL A 539 -18.99 -23.11 -22.50
CA VAL A 539 -18.49 -23.85 -21.33
C VAL A 539 -17.44 -24.88 -21.77
N GLY A 540 -16.17 -24.59 -21.50
CA GLY A 540 -15.04 -25.43 -21.88
C GLY A 540 -13.97 -24.75 -22.76
N GLY A 541 -14.11 -23.46 -23.07
CA GLY A 541 -13.05 -22.68 -23.74
C GLY A 541 -12.99 -22.97 -25.24
N GLY A 542 -14.12 -22.83 -25.94
CA GLY A 542 -14.13 -22.84 -27.39
C GLY A 542 -13.28 -21.68 -27.94
N ASN A 543 -12.35 -21.96 -28.86
CA ASN A 543 -11.56 -20.93 -29.57
C ASN A 543 -12.38 -20.10 -30.59
N VAL A 544 -13.70 -19.97 -30.37
CA VAL A 544 -14.61 -19.19 -31.21
C VAL A 544 -14.53 -17.74 -30.74
N LEU A 545 -14.31 -16.83 -31.69
CA LEU A 545 -14.33 -15.39 -31.47
C LEU A 545 -15.44 -14.83 -32.34
N LEU A 546 -16.40 -14.15 -31.72
CA LEU A 546 -17.36 -13.34 -32.44
C LEU A 546 -16.84 -11.90 -32.55
N TYR A 547 -17.42 -11.16 -33.49
CA TYR A 547 -17.12 -9.75 -33.76
C TYR A 547 -18.40 -9.03 -34.21
N ASP A 548 -19.52 -9.44 -33.63
CA ASP A 548 -20.83 -8.91 -33.91
C ASP A 548 -21.00 -7.51 -33.34
N TYR A 549 -20.40 -7.24 -32.18
CA TYR A 549 -20.42 -5.96 -31.47
C TYR A 549 -19.04 -5.26 -31.41
N PHE A 550 -18.01 -5.84 -32.01
CA PHE A 550 -16.67 -5.26 -32.07
C PHE A 550 -16.56 -4.01 -32.95
N LEU A 551 -16.32 -2.85 -32.32
CA LEU A 551 -16.10 -1.54 -32.94
C LEU A 551 -17.21 -1.11 -33.92
N ILE A 552 -18.46 -1.18 -33.44
CA ILE A 552 -19.65 -0.81 -34.21
C ILE A 552 -20.10 0.63 -33.95
N SER A 553 -20.90 1.20 -34.87
CA SER A 553 -21.53 2.50 -34.68
C SER A 553 -22.74 2.42 -33.76
N GLN A 554 -23.09 3.57 -33.18
CA GLN A 554 -24.28 3.80 -32.37
C GLN A 554 -25.58 3.48 -33.12
N GLU A 555 -25.63 3.67 -34.44
CA GLU A 555 -26.79 3.28 -35.26
C GLU A 555 -26.98 1.76 -35.35
N THR A 556 -25.87 1.01 -35.38
CA THR A 556 -25.90 -0.46 -35.39
C THR A 556 -26.21 -1.02 -34.01
N LEU A 557 -25.57 -0.47 -32.96
CA LEU A 557 -25.82 -0.85 -31.57
C LEU A 557 -27.28 -0.54 -31.13
N TYR A 558 -27.88 0.56 -31.61
CA TYR A 558 -29.24 0.97 -31.19
C TYR A 558 -30.38 0.13 -31.81
N ARG A 559 -30.07 -1.04 -32.38
CA ARG A 559 -31.06 -2.02 -32.85
C ARG A 559 -31.58 -2.91 -31.72
N ASP A 560 -30.72 -3.17 -30.74
CA ASP A 560 -30.92 -4.09 -29.62
C ASP A 560 -30.54 -3.45 -28.28
N HIS A 561 -29.60 -2.50 -28.25
CA HIS A 561 -29.23 -1.75 -27.05
C HIS A 561 -29.85 -0.34 -26.99
N LEU A 562 -30.08 0.15 -25.77
CA LEU A 562 -30.39 1.55 -25.49
C LEU A 562 -29.54 2.03 -24.32
N MET A 563 -28.67 2.99 -24.59
CA MET A 563 -27.79 3.62 -23.60
C MET A 563 -28.56 4.55 -22.64
N ASP A 564 -28.15 4.58 -21.38
CA ASP A 564 -28.66 5.55 -20.40
C ASP A 564 -28.38 7.00 -20.83
N LYS A 565 -29.11 7.95 -20.22
CA LYS A 565 -29.04 9.40 -20.57
C LYS A 565 -27.77 10.08 -20.04
N ASN A 566 -26.62 9.66 -20.55
CA ASN A 566 -25.31 10.18 -20.20
C ASN A 566 -24.67 10.96 -21.37
N SER A 567 -23.77 11.91 -21.04
CA SER A 567 -23.16 12.84 -22.01
C SER A 567 -21.94 12.24 -22.70
N PHE A 568 -22.11 11.10 -23.37
CA PHE A 568 -21.02 10.41 -24.08
C PHE A 568 -20.73 10.99 -25.48
N PRO A 569 -19.48 10.85 -25.97
CA PRO A 569 -19.15 11.10 -27.37
C PRO A 569 -19.97 10.24 -28.34
N LYS A 570 -20.32 10.77 -29.51
CA LYS A 570 -21.12 10.04 -30.51
C LYS A 570 -20.27 9.07 -31.34
N ALA A 571 -20.67 7.81 -31.39
CA ALA A 571 -20.06 6.79 -32.23
C ALA A 571 -20.76 6.68 -33.59
N VAL A 572 -20.48 7.59 -34.52
CA VAL A 572 -21.14 7.61 -35.86
C VAL A 572 -20.30 7.02 -36.99
N ASP A 573 -19.08 6.57 -36.72
CA ASP A 573 -18.19 6.02 -37.74
C ASP A 573 -18.44 4.51 -37.91
N LYS A 574 -18.44 4.04 -39.16
CA LYS A 574 -18.71 2.64 -39.54
C LYS A 574 -17.47 1.93 -40.09
N ARG A 575 -16.28 2.54 -39.99
CA ARG A 575 -15.03 2.03 -40.59
C ARG A 575 -14.70 0.58 -40.22
N TYR A 576 -15.07 0.11 -39.03
CA TYR A 576 -14.70 -1.22 -38.53
C TYR A 576 -15.85 -2.22 -38.46
N GLU A 577 -17.09 -1.79 -38.68
CA GLU A 577 -18.27 -2.66 -38.66
C GLU A 577 -18.10 -3.86 -39.61
N GLY A 578 -18.27 -5.06 -39.06
CA GLY A 578 -18.27 -6.31 -39.83
C GLY A 578 -16.92 -6.71 -40.44
N LYS A 579 -15.84 -5.98 -40.22
CA LYS A 579 -14.53 -6.27 -40.85
C LYS A 579 -13.80 -7.52 -40.34
N PHE A 580 -14.31 -8.12 -39.27
CA PHE A 580 -13.69 -9.25 -38.59
C PHE A 580 -14.62 -10.48 -38.48
N LYS A 581 -15.84 -10.39 -39.05
CA LYS A 581 -16.78 -11.51 -39.16
C LYS A 581 -16.38 -12.47 -40.28
#